data_AF-A0A6I7ZHA4-F1
#
_entry.id   AF-A0A6I7ZHA4-F1
#
_cell.length_a   1.000
_cell.length_b   1.000
_cell.length_c   1.000
_cell.angle_alpha   90.00
_cell.angle_beta   90.00
_cell.angle_gamma   90.00
#
_symmetry.space_group_name_H-M   'P 1'
#
loop_
_entity.id
_entity.type
_entity.pdbx_description
1 polymer ?
#
loop_
_entity_poly.entity_id
_entity_poly.type
_entity_poly.pdbx_seq_one_letter_code
_entity_poly.pdbx_strand_id
1 'polypeptide(L)' 'MGKRKMKLSVEERVIVVKKVLNREVGLNKAAKEAKVSRDTIKNWRAIYENEGPTGLVATKRIGATPKNRNVKLFLSI' A
#
# COMPACT_ATOMS: atom_id res chain seq x y z
N MET A 1 10.50 -15.17 -22.85
CA MET A 1 9.57 -14.65 -21.82
C MET A 1 10.37 -13.90 -20.74
N GLY A 2 10.30 -12.57 -20.71
CA GLY A 2 11.08 -11.74 -19.79
C GLY A 2 10.55 -11.80 -18.36
N LYS A 3 11.43 -12.04 -17.38
CA LYS A 3 11.09 -12.09 -15.94
C LYS A 3 10.42 -10.78 -15.53
N ARG A 4 9.15 -10.83 -15.11
CA ARG A 4 8.41 -9.67 -14.57
C ARG A 4 9.02 -9.27 -13.22
N LYS A 5 10.10 -8.49 -13.27
CA LYS A 5 10.78 -7.98 -12.08
C LYS A 5 10.14 -6.66 -11.70
N MET A 6 9.12 -6.72 -10.85
CA MET A 6 8.71 -5.54 -10.09
C MET A 6 8.99 -5.80 -8.64
N LYS A 7 10.17 -5.36 -8.22
CA LYS A 7 10.39 -5.01 -6.83
C LYS A 7 10.21 -3.50 -6.77
N LEU A 8 8.96 -3.02 -6.65
CA LEU A 8 8.76 -1.62 -6.23
C LEU A 8 9.60 -1.42 -4.98
N SER A 9 10.50 -0.44 -5.01
CA SER A 9 11.30 -0.06 -3.85
C SER A 9 10.37 0.41 -2.74
N VAL A 10 10.85 0.40 -1.50
CA VAL A 10 10.03 0.89 -0.37
C VAL A 10 9.67 2.36 -0.58
N GLU A 11 10.61 3.16 -1.09
CA GLU A 11 10.41 4.58 -1.40
C GLU A 11 9.26 4.79 -2.40
N GLU A 12 9.22 3.99 -3.48
CA GLU A 12 8.12 4.05 -4.45
C GLU A 12 6.76 3.72 -3.80
N ARG A 13 6.72 2.76 -2.88
CA ARG A 13 5.49 2.43 -2.14
C ARG A 13 5.05 3.58 -1.25
N VAL A 14 6.00 4.22 -0.55
CA VAL A 14 5.74 5.39 0.30
C VAL A 14 5.15 6.53 -0.53
N ILE A 15 5.73 6.80 -1.71
CA ILE A 15 5.22 7.83 -2.63
C ILE A 15 3.77 7.52 -3.03
N VAL A 16 3.48 6.29 -3.43
CA VAL A 16 2.13 5.88 -3.83
C VAL A 16 1.13 6.06 -2.69
N VAL A 17 1.49 5.66 -1.47
CA VAL A 17 0.61 5.81 -0.30
C VAL A 17 0.37 7.27 0.05
N LYS A 18 1.40 8.13 0.01
CA LYS A 18 1.26 9.57 0.24
C LYS A 18 0.29 10.21 -0.75
N LYS A 19 0.41 9.90 -2.05
CA LYS A 19 -0.52 10.41 -3.08
C LYS A 19 -1.97 9.98 -2.82
N VAL A 20 -2.18 8.75 -2.35
CA VAL A 20 -3.51 8.25 -1.98
C VAL A 20 -4.06 8.97 -0.74
N LEU A 21 -3.22 9.21 0.28
CA LEU A 21 -3.61 9.93 1.50
C LEU A 21 -3.96 11.41 1.22
N ASN A 22 -3.19 12.04 0.34
CA ASN A 22 -3.42 13.41 -0.12
C ASN A 22 -4.60 13.53 -1.11
N ARG A 23 -5.25 12.42 -1.48
CA ARG A 23 -6.33 12.34 -2.48
C ARG A 23 -5.93 12.81 -3.89
N GLU A 24 -4.64 12.90 -4.17
CA GLU A 24 -4.11 13.23 -5.50
C GLU A 24 -4.46 12.13 -6.52
N VAL A 25 -4.51 10.88 -6.05
CA VAL A 25 -4.90 9.72 -6.86
C VAL A 25 -5.84 8.80 -6.09
N GLY A 26 -6.86 8.28 -6.79
CA GLY A 26 -7.70 7.22 -6.25
C GLY A 26 -6.99 5.87 -6.19
N LEU A 27 -7.47 4.97 -5.33
CA LEU A 27 -6.91 3.62 -5.11
C LEU A 27 -6.73 2.82 -6.41
N ASN A 28 -7.68 2.92 -7.35
CA ASN A 28 -7.62 2.20 -8.62
C ASN A 28 -6.51 2.71 -9.54
N LYS A 29 -6.28 4.03 -9.56
CA LYS A 29 -5.23 4.65 -10.37
C LYS A 29 -3.85 4.34 -9.78
N ALA A 30 -3.71 4.50 -8.46
CA ALA A 30 -2.49 4.12 -7.72
C ALA A 30 -2.11 2.65 -7.95
N ALA A 31 -3.08 1.73 -7.91
CA ALA A 31 -2.85 0.31 -8.14
C ALA A 31 -2.35 0.02 -9.57
N LYS A 32 -2.93 0.68 -10.58
CA LYS A 32 -2.48 0.56 -11.99
C LYS A 32 -1.06 1.10 -12.18
N GLU A 33 -0.76 2.28 -11.62
CA GLU A 33 0.57 2.91 -11.71
C GLU A 33 1.63 2.05 -11.03
N ALA A 34 1.35 1.55 -9.83
CA ALA A 34 2.24 0.66 -9.09
C ALA A 34 2.20 -0.80 -9.59
N LYS A 35 1.34 -1.12 -10.57
CA LYS A 35 1.05 -2.47 -11.10
C LYS A 35 0.88 -3.52 -9.98
N VAL A 36 0.14 -3.16 -8.94
CA VAL A 36 -0.26 -4.03 -7.82
C VAL A 36 -1.79 -4.10 -7.72
N SER A 37 -2.32 -4.98 -6.87
CA SER A 37 -3.76 -5.02 -6.61
C SER A 37 -4.22 -3.80 -5.79
N ARG A 38 -5.48 -3.42 -5.94
CA ARG A 38 -6.12 -2.39 -5.10
C ARG A 38 -5.99 -2.72 -3.61
N ASP A 39 -6.12 -4.00 -3.25
CA ASP A 39 -5.99 -4.47 -1.86
C ASP A 39 -4.57 -4.33 -1.32
N THR A 40 -3.56 -4.43 -2.20
CA THR A 40 -2.17 -4.14 -1.84
C THR A 40 -2.02 -2.67 -1.44
N ILE A 41 -2.61 -1.74 -2.21
CA ILE A 41 -2.60 -0.30 -1.87
C ILE A 41 -3.35 -0.02 -0.57
N LYS A 42 -4.51 -0.64 -0.36
CA LYS A 42 -5.25 -0.52 0.93
C LYS A 42 -4.40 -1.01 2.10
N ASN A 43 -3.69 -2.12 1.92
CA ASN A 43 -2.81 -2.67 2.94
C ASN A 43 -1.63 -1.74 3.25
N TRP A 44 -0.98 -1.21 2.20
CA TRP A 44 0.10 -0.24 2.37
C TRP A 44 -0.35 1.03 3.07
N ARG A 45 -1.54 1.54 2.75
CA ARG A 45 -2.15 2.68 3.46
C ARG A 45 -2.33 2.37 4.94
N ALA A 46 -2.94 1.24 5.28
CA ALA A 46 -3.19 0.86 6.67
C ALA A 46 -1.88 0.70 7.47
N ILE A 47 -0.85 0.09 6.87
CA ILE A 47 0.48 -0.01 7.49
C ILE A 47 1.08 1.39 7.70
N TYR A 48 1.03 2.26 6.69
CA TYR A 48 1.57 3.61 6.77
C TYR A 48 0.87 4.47 7.84
N GLU A 49 -0.44 4.34 7.99
CA GLU A 49 -1.21 5.04 9.04
C GLU A 49 -0.86 4.55 10.45
N ASN A 50 -0.48 3.28 10.62
CA ASN A 50 -0.17 2.69 11.93
C ASN A 50 1.32 2.77 12.31
N GLU A 51 2.21 2.54 11.35
CA GLU A 51 3.65 2.35 11.56
C GLU A 51 4.50 3.39 10.82
N GLY A 52 3.88 4.26 10.00
CA GLY A 52 4.60 5.22 9.17
C GLY A 52 5.35 4.56 7.99
N PRO A 53 6.27 5.29 7.34
CA PRO A 53 7.02 4.81 6.18
C PRO A 53 7.91 3.58 6.47
N THR A 54 8.36 3.42 7.72
CA THR A 54 9.19 2.28 8.16
C THR A 54 8.43 0.96 8.14
N GLY A 55 7.12 0.96 8.41
CA GLY A 55 6.28 -0.25 8.33
C GLY A 55 6.19 -0.84 6.92
N LEU A 56 6.33 -0.02 5.87
CA LEU A 56 6.31 -0.47 4.47
C LEU A 56 7.57 -1.25 4.06
N VAL A 57 8.66 -1.15 4.83
CA VAL A 57 9.89 -1.93 4.63
C VAL A 57 9.66 -3.41 4.96
N ALA A 58 8.87 -3.70 5.99
CA ALA A 58 8.70 -5.04 6.55
C ALA A 58 7.78 -5.96 5.72
N THR A 59 7.02 -5.43 4.75
CA THR A 59 6.10 -6.23 3.92
C THR A 59 6.83 -7.02 2.82
N LYS A 60 7.83 -7.80 3.19
CA LYS A 60 8.48 -8.79 2.34
C LYS A 60 7.64 -10.08 2.42
N ARG A 61 6.66 -10.21 1.50
CA ARG A 61 5.86 -11.43 1.25
C ARG A 61 5.34 -12.12 2.51
N ILE A 62 4.20 -11.68 3.04
CA ILE A 62 3.46 -12.49 4.03
C ILE A 62 2.05 -12.68 3.51
N GLY A 63 1.76 -13.89 3.04
CA GLY A 63 0.42 -14.39 2.71
C GLY A 63 -0.46 -14.64 3.95
N ALA A 64 -0.27 -13.86 5.01
CA ALA A 64 -1.02 -13.96 6.25
C ALA A 64 -1.20 -12.54 6.79
N THR A 65 -2.36 -11.97 6.49
CA THR A 65 -2.88 -10.80 7.18
C THR A 65 -3.04 -11.13 8.67
N PRO A 66 -2.58 -10.30 9.61
CA PRO A 66 -2.97 -10.46 11.00
C PRO A 66 -4.48 -10.17 11.13
N LYS A 67 -5.22 -11.14 11.66
CA LYS A 67 -6.70 -11.17 11.77
C LYS A 67 -7.31 -10.14 12.74
N ASN A 68 -6.51 -9.27 13.36
CA ASN A 68 -7.00 -8.22 14.25
C ASN A 68 -6.59 -6.84 13.73
N ARG A 69 -7.33 -6.32 12.75
CA ARG A 69 -7.37 -4.88 12.53
C ARG A 69 -8.62 -4.35 13.20
N ASN A 70 -8.44 -3.74 14.37
CA ASN A 70 -9.37 -2.71 14.85
C ASN A 70 -9.31 -1.57 13.83
N VAL A 71 -10.06 -1.72 12.74
CA VAL A 71 -10.28 -0.71 11.73
C VAL A 71 -11.01 0.44 12.42
N LYS A 72 -10.26 1.40 12.97
CA LYS A 72 -10.78 2.75 13.14
C LYS A 72 -11.13 3.23 11.74
N LEU A 73 -12.42 3.09 11.46
CA LEU A 73 -13.10 3.27 10.20
C LEU A 73 -13.03 4.76 9.81
N PHE A 74 -11.90 5.22 9.30
CA PHE A 74 -11.81 6.57 8.73
C PHE A 74 -11.66 6.49 7.21
N LEU A 75 -12.79 6.14 6.59
CA LEU A 75 -13.07 6.33 5.17
C LEU A 75 -14.55 6.76 5.02
N SER A 76 -14.88 7.92 5.58
CA SER A 76 -16.05 8.71 5.17
C SER A 76 -15.56 10.10 4.80
N ILE A 77 -15.08 10.24 3.56
CA ILE A 77 -15.29 11.41 2.69
C ILE A 77 -15.18 10.89 1.25
#